data_AF-A0A259K132-F1
#
_entry.id   AF-A0A259K132-F1
#
_cell.length_a   1.000
_cell.length_b   1.000
_cell.length_c   1.000
_cell.angle_alpha   90.00
_cell.angle_beta   90.00
_cell.angle_gamma   90.00
#
_symmetry.space_group_name_H-M   'P 1'
#
loop_
_entity.id
_entity.type
_entity.pdbx_description
1 polymer ?
#
loop_
_entity_poly.entity_id
_entity_poly.type
_entity_poly.pdbx_seq_one_letter_code
_entity_poly.pdbx_strand_id
1 'polypeptide(L)'
;CAGIHVNMPLGRPTPEDMQSNDPAVLSALQRLGHYQEWDSGYSKQQGTRPQTIGYSLVDSPVGLAGWILEKIHAWTDNDGSPFDALSKDQICDNLMLYWLPATGASAARLYWESFSKVGEGVVQLPAGASAFPREVIPAPRAWAERGMPNLVYWNDLDKGGHFAAWEQPEVFAAELRACFGKML
;
A
#
# COMPACT_ATOMS: atom_id res chain seq x y z
N CYS A 1 4.07 20.65 -9.03
CA CYS A 1 2.97 19.78 -8.57
C CYS A 1 1.86 20.68 -8.03
N ALA A 2 0.60 20.53 -8.48
CA ALA A 2 -0.52 21.39 -8.07
C ALA A 2 -1.43 20.76 -6.99
N GLY A 3 -1.42 19.43 -6.89
CA GLY A 3 -2.15 18.67 -5.88
C GLY A 3 -1.77 17.19 -5.97
N ILE A 4 -2.12 16.41 -4.94
CA ILE A 4 -1.84 14.96 -4.89
C ILE A 4 -3.09 14.17 -4.52
N HIS A 5 -3.16 12.91 -4.98
CA HIS A 5 -4.11 11.92 -4.49
C HIS A 5 -3.35 10.67 -4.05
N VAL A 6 -3.79 10.05 -2.96
CA VAL A 6 -3.23 8.79 -2.45
C VAL A 6 -4.35 7.81 -2.09
N ASN A 7 -4.19 6.52 -2.40
CA ASN A 7 -5.05 5.45 -1.88
C ASN A 7 -4.40 4.62 -0.76
N MET A 8 -3.18 4.99 -0.37
CA MET A 8 -2.50 4.51 0.82
C MET A 8 -2.17 5.74 1.69
N PRO A 9 -3.18 6.34 2.35
CA PRO A 9 -2.96 7.51 3.19
C PRO A 9 -2.01 7.15 4.34
N LEU A 10 -0.81 7.72 4.32
CA LEU A 10 0.17 7.49 5.37
C LEU A 10 -0.18 8.34 6.59
N GLY A 11 -0.21 7.70 7.75
CA GLY A 11 -0.41 8.35 9.04
C GLY A 11 0.23 7.51 10.14
N ARG A 12 0.75 8.16 11.19
CA ARG A 12 1.32 7.48 12.35
C ARG A 12 0.55 7.85 13.62
N PRO A 13 0.35 6.90 14.55
CA PRO A 13 -0.24 7.20 15.85
C PRO A 13 0.67 8.12 16.67
N THR A 14 0.08 9.02 17.45
CA THR A 14 0.75 9.76 18.53
C THR A 14 0.69 8.95 19.83
N PRO A 15 1.45 9.32 20.87
CA PRO A 15 1.33 8.69 22.20
C PRO A 15 -0.09 8.74 22.78
N GLU A 16 -0.90 9.73 22.42
CA GLU A 16 -2.32 9.82 22.81
C GLU A 16 -3.18 8.80 22.06
N ASP A 17 -2.95 8.61 20.75
CA ASP A 17 -3.69 7.60 19.97
C ASP A 17 -3.46 6.19 20.52
N MET A 18 -2.24 5.91 21.02
CA MET A 18 -1.89 4.63 21.66
C MET A 18 -2.72 4.34 22.92
N GLN A 19 -3.38 5.35 23.49
CA GLN A 19 -4.23 5.25 24.67
C GLN A 19 -5.72 5.43 24.35
N SER A 20 -6.05 5.59 23.06
CA SER A 20 -7.42 5.82 22.62
C SER A 20 -8.29 4.58 22.79
N ASN A 21 -9.55 4.79 23.16
CA ASN A 21 -10.60 3.75 23.16
C ASN A 21 -11.50 3.83 21.91
N ASP A 22 -11.18 4.69 20.94
CA ASP A 22 -11.92 4.78 19.68
C ASP A 22 -11.73 3.48 18.87
N PRO A 23 -12.82 2.77 18.51
CA PRO A 23 -12.74 1.54 17.73
C PRO A 23 -11.94 1.66 16.43
N ALA A 24 -12.02 2.80 15.72
CA ALA A 24 -11.30 3.01 14.48
C ALA A 24 -9.78 3.11 14.73
N VAL A 25 -9.39 3.80 15.80
CA VAL A 25 -7.99 3.91 16.22
C VAL A 25 -7.45 2.55 16.68
N LEU A 26 -8.22 1.82 17.49
CA LEU A 26 -7.83 0.48 17.96
C LEU A 26 -7.65 -0.49 16.79
N SER A 27 -8.56 -0.49 15.81
CA SER A 27 -8.44 -1.32 14.60
C SER A 27 -7.18 -0.97 13.80
N ALA A 28 -6.91 0.31 13.60
CA ALA A 28 -5.70 0.76 12.90
C ALA A 28 -4.41 0.38 13.63
N LEU A 29 -4.38 0.49 14.96
CA LEU A 29 -3.26 0.05 15.80
C LEU A 29 -3.05 -1.46 15.72
N GLN A 30 -4.12 -2.25 15.72
CA GLN A 30 -4.04 -3.70 15.56
C GLN A 30 -3.47 -4.08 14.19
N ARG A 31 -3.92 -3.43 13.11
CA ARG A 31 -3.40 -3.64 11.74
C ARG A 31 -1.93 -3.25 11.64
N LEU A 32 -1.55 -2.12 12.22
CA LEU A 32 -0.14 -1.68 12.28
C LEU A 32 0.73 -2.68 13.04
N GLY A 33 0.28 -3.17 14.20
CA GLY A 33 0.97 -4.18 14.99
C GLY A 33 1.14 -5.49 14.23
N HIS A 34 0.07 -5.98 13.59
CA HIS A 34 0.12 -7.17 12.74
C HIS A 34 1.14 -7.02 11.61
N TYR A 35 1.14 -5.88 10.91
CA TYR A 35 2.11 -5.62 9.84
C TYR A 35 3.56 -5.65 10.34
N GLN A 36 3.82 -5.01 11.49
CA GLN A 36 5.16 -4.98 12.07
C GLN A 36 5.65 -6.37 12.46
N GLU A 37 4.78 -7.18 13.08
CA GLU A 37 5.15 -8.48 13.60
C GLU A 37 5.24 -9.56 12.51
N TRP A 38 4.32 -9.56 11.55
CA TRP A 38 4.15 -10.67 10.59
C TRP A 38 4.46 -10.30 9.15
N ASP A 39 4.04 -9.12 8.67
CA ASP A 39 4.09 -8.84 7.23
C ASP A 39 5.36 -8.13 6.76
N SER A 40 6.08 -7.45 7.66
CA SER A 40 7.19 -6.56 7.30
C SER A 40 8.50 -7.28 6.91
N GLY A 41 8.54 -8.61 6.96
CA GLY A 41 9.75 -9.39 6.66
C GLY A 41 10.31 -9.15 5.25
N TYR A 42 9.43 -9.05 4.24
CA TYR A 42 9.82 -8.80 2.85
C TYR A 42 10.55 -7.46 2.68
N SER A 43 10.06 -6.39 3.33
CA SER A 43 10.61 -5.04 3.24
C SER A 43 11.88 -4.92 4.06
N LYS A 44 12.00 -5.65 5.18
CA LYS A 44 13.26 -5.74 5.93
C LYS A 44 14.36 -6.42 5.11
N GLN A 45 14.05 -7.53 4.44
CA GLN A 45 15.01 -8.23 3.59
C GLN A 45 15.45 -7.36 2.40
N GLN A 46 14.50 -6.77 1.68
CA GLN A 46 14.79 -5.89 0.54
C GLN A 46 15.50 -4.60 0.97
N GLY A 47 15.16 -4.03 2.13
CA GLY A 47 15.76 -2.82 2.67
C GLY A 47 17.18 -3.01 3.22
N THR A 48 17.65 -4.24 3.40
CA THR A 48 18.98 -4.52 3.99
C THR A 48 19.87 -5.40 3.13
N ARG A 49 19.34 -6.34 2.35
CA ARG A 49 20.13 -7.25 1.49
C ARG A 49 19.43 -7.44 0.14
N PRO A 50 19.13 -6.35 -0.60
CA PRO A 50 18.37 -6.43 -1.86
C PRO A 50 19.07 -7.29 -2.91
N GLN A 51 20.40 -7.23 -2.99
CA GLN A 51 21.17 -8.03 -3.94
C GLN A 51 21.08 -9.53 -3.63
N THR A 52 21.08 -9.92 -2.35
CA THR A 52 21.05 -11.32 -1.94
C THR A 52 19.72 -11.98 -2.29
N ILE A 53 18.59 -11.34 -1.99
CA ILE A 53 17.28 -11.85 -2.39
C ILE A 53 17.09 -11.77 -3.92
N GLY A 54 17.68 -10.77 -4.56
CA GLY A 54 17.60 -10.59 -6.01
C GLY A 54 18.05 -11.80 -6.83
N TYR A 55 19.03 -12.59 -6.36
CA TYR A 55 19.47 -13.80 -7.07
C TYR A 55 18.33 -14.81 -7.22
N SER A 56 17.58 -15.12 -6.15
CA SER A 56 16.49 -16.11 -6.23
C SER A 56 15.29 -15.58 -7.02
N LEU A 57 15.02 -14.28 -6.94
CA LEU A 57 13.91 -13.64 -7.66
C LEU A 57 14.15 -13.50 -9.17
N VAL A 58 15.40 -13.59 -9.63
CA VAL A 58 15.76 -13.53 -11.06
C VAL A 58 16.02 -14.92 -11.63
N ASP A 59 16.51 -15.87 -10.82
CA ASP A 59 16.84 -17.23 -11.28
C ASP A 59 15.62 -18.17 -11.30
N SER A 60 14.67 -17.99 -10.37
CA SER A 60 13.53 -18.89 -10.20
C SER A 60 12.19 -18.19 -10.46
N PRO A 61 11.44 -18.55 -11.52
CA PRO A 61 10.11 -17.96 -11.77
C PRO A 61 9.11 -18.37 -10.69
N VAL A 62 9.26 -19.56 -10.10
CA VAL A 62 8.42 -20.01 -8.97
C VAL A 62 8.78 -19.25 -7.69
N GLY A 63 10.08 -18.97 -7.47
CA GLY A 63 10.53 -18.14 -6.35
C GLY A 63 9.99 -16.71 -6.43
N LEU A 64 10.06 -16.09 -7.62
CA LEU A 64 9.46 -14.78 -7.88
C LEU A 64 7.94 -14.80 -7.69
N ALA A 65 7.26 -15.80 -8.26
CA ALA A 65 5.82 -15.94 -8.14
C ALA A 65 5.38 -16.07 -6.68
N GLY A 66 6.03 -16.94 -5.90
CA GLY A 66 5.72 -17.11 -4.48
C GLY A 66 5.94 -15.82 -3.68
N TRP A 67 7.01 -15.08 -3.98
CA TRP A 67 7.33 -13.82 -3.29
C TRP A 67 6.29 -12.71 -3.51
N ILE A 68 5.74 -12.61 -4.72
CA ILE A 68 4.76 -11.57 -5.08
C ILE A 68 3.32 -12.03 -4.76
N LEU A 69 2.99 -13.29 -5.06
CA LEU A 69 1.63 -13.82 -4.88
C LEU A 69 1.20 -13.81 -3.41
N GLU A 70 2.13 -14.02 -2.48
CA GLU A 70 1.86 -13.91 -1.04
C GLU A 70 1.31 -12.52 -0.68
N LYS A 71 1.88 -11.44 -1.24
CA LYS A 71 1.39 -10.07 -1.02
C LYS A 71 0.05 -9.82 -1.70
N ILE A 72 -0.15 -10.35 -2.90
CA ILE A 72 -1.46 -10.26 -3.57
C ILE A 72 -2.53 -10.95 -2.73
N HIS A 73 -2.24 -12.12 -2.16
CA HIS A 73 -3.16 -12.82 -1.26
C HIS A 73 -3.40 -12.05 0.05
N ALA A 74 -2.36 -11.52 0.68
CA ALA A 74 -2.50 -10.84 1.97
C ALA A 74 -3.18 -9.46 1.87
N TRP A 75 -3.00 -8.76 0.74
CA TRP A 75 -3.33 -7.34 0.64
C TRP A 75 -4.50 -6.99 -0.29
N THR A 76 -5.02 -7.96 -1.05
CA THR A 76 -6.29 -7.76 -1.76
C THR A 76 -7.49 -7.97 -0.83
N ASP A 77 -8.63 -7.40 -1.19
CA ASP A 77 -9.92 -7.69 -0.58
C ASP A 77 -10.47 -9.02 -1.12
N ASN A 78 -10.03 -10.13 -0.51
CA ASN A 78 -10.42 -11.49 -0.87
C ASN A 78 -10.89 -12.34 0.33
N ASP A 79 -11.53 -13.48 0.04
CA ASP A 79 -12.14 -14.41 1.00
C ASP A 79 -11.27 -15.66 1.24
N GLY A 80 -9.95 -15.52 1.14
CA GLY A 80 -8.97 -16.59 1.37
C GLY A 80 -8.26 -17.07 0.10
N SER A 81 -8.59 -16.51 -1.07
CA SER A 81 -7.88 -16.75 -2.32
C SER A 81 -7.62 -15.44 -3.06
N PRO A 82 -6.38 -15.15 -3.52
CA PRO A 82 -6.13 -13.95 -4.33
C PRO A 82 -6.98 -13.92 -5.62
N PHE A 83 -7.48 -15.08 -6.06
CA PHE A 83 -8.32 -15.21 -7.23
C PHE A 83 -9.78 -14.75 -7.03
N ASP A 84 -10.18 -14.46 -5.79
CA ASP A 84 -11.50 -13.86 -5.51
C ASP A 84 -11.50 -12.36 -5.89
N ALA A 85 -10.33 -11.72 -5.85
CA ALA A 85 -10.14 -10.32 -6.17
C ALA A 85 -9.60 -10.11 -7.60
N LEU A 86 -8.68 -10.96 -8.07
CA LEU A 86 -7.96 -10.78 -9.34
C LEU A 86 -7.90 -12.08 -10.13
N SER A 87 -8.12 -12.03 -11.43
CA SER A 87 -7.97 -13.22 -12.28
C SER A 87 -6.53 -13.73 -12.31
N LYS A 88 -6.37 -15.02 -12.61
CA LYS A 88 -5.06 -15.64 -12.77
C LYS A 88 -4.22 -14.96 -13.87
N ASP A 89 -4.85 -14.60 -14.98
CA ASP A 89 -4.16 -13.96 -16.10
C ASP A 89 -3.62 -12.58 -15.70
N GLN A 90 -4.43 -11.77 -15.00
CA GLN A 90 -3.97 -10.49 -14.45
C GLN A 90 -2.74 -10.68 -13.55
N ILE A 91 -2.79 -11.64 -12.63
CA ILE A 91 -1.68 -11.91 -11.71
C ILE A 91 -0.44 -12.38 -12.50
N CYS A 92 -0.61 -13.28 -13.46
CA CYS A 92 0.47 -13.75 -14.32
C CYS A 92 1.08 -12.59 -15.12
N ASP A 93 0.28 -11.69 -15.70
CA ASP A 93 0.77 -10.52 -16.41
C ASP A 93 1.65 -9.64 -15.52
N ASN A 94 1.20 -9.34 -14.30
CA ASN A 94 2.01 -8.60 -13.33
C ASN A 94 3.34 -9.32 -13.03
N LEU A 95 3.31 -10.64 -12.79
CA LEU A 95 4.53 -11.43 -12.58
C LEU A 95 5.48 -11.37 -13.78
N MET A 96 4.95 -11.39 -15.01
CA MET A 96 5.75 -11.33 -16.23
C MET A 96 6.42 -9.97 -16.42
N LEU A 97 5.84 -8.88 -15.90
CA LEU A 97 6.50 -7.56 -15.85
C LEU A 97 7.71 -7.53 -14.92
N TYR A 98 7.81 -8.45 -13.95
CA TYR A 98 9.00 -8.64 -13.13
C TYR A 98 9.98 -9.65 -13.75
N TRP A 99 9.45 -10.76 -14.26
CA TRP A 99 10.24 -11.89 -14.74
C TRP A 99 11.00 -11.59 -16.02
N LEU A 100 10.30 -11.15 -17.08
CA LEU A 100 10.91 -10.97 -18.41
C LEU A 100 12.05 -9.94 -18.43
N PRO A 101 11.94 -8.77 -17.77
CA PRO A 101 13.05 -7.83 -17.71
C PRO A 101 14.05 -8.13 -16.58
N ALA A 102 13.90 -9.26 -15.86
CA ALA A 102 14.75 -9.66 -14.74
C ALA A 102 14.88 -8.58 -13.64
N THR A 103 13.76 -7.95 -13.25
CA THR A 103 13.75 -6.78 -12.35
C THR A 103 13.63 -7.13 -10.87
N GLY A 104 13.61 -8.42 -10.48
CA GLY A 104 13.51 -8.82 -9.07
C GLY A 104 14.57 -8.15 -8.18
N ALA A 105 15.82 -8.11 -8.63
CA ALA A 105 16.91 -7.45 -7.89
C ALA A 105 16.80 -5.92 -7.90
N SER A 106 16.46 -5.30 -9.04
CA SER A 106 16.37 -3.83 -9.14
C SER A 106 15.17 -3.28 -8.38
N ALA A 107 14.02 -3.97 -8.40
CA ALA A 107 12.86 -3.63 -7.59
C ALA A 107 13.19 -3.69 -6.09
N ALA A 108 13.91 -4.73 -5.63
CA ALA A 108 14.32 -4.85 -4.24
C ALA A 108 15.23 -3.70 -3.78
N ARG A 109 16.12 -3.20 -4.65
CA ARG A 109 17.01 -2.06 -4.32
C ARG A 109 16.25 -0.78 -4.01
N LEU A 110 15.03 -0.60 -4.52
CA LEU A 110 14.21 0.56 -4.16
C LEU A 110 14.00 0.65 -2.64
N TYR A 111 13.78 -0.48 -1.96
CA TYR A 111 13.62 -0.52 -0.50
C TYR A 111 14.89 -0.09 0.23
N TRP A 112 16.06 -0.51 -0.26
CA TRP A 112 17.35 -0.08 0.31
C TRP A 112 17.51 1.44 0.23
N GLU A 113 17.12 2.04 -0.90
CA GLU A 113 17.27 3.48 -1.12
C GLU A 113 16.24 4.34 -0.37
N SER A 114 14.98 3.89 -0.27
CA SER A 114 13.85 4.73 0.18
C SER A 114 13.24 4.32 1.51
N PHE A 115 13.24 3.04 1.87
CA PHE A 115 12.43 2.54 2.99
C PHE A 115 13.00 2.97 4.36
N SER A 116 14.31 3.22 4.43
CA SER A 116 14.97 3.79 5.62
C SER A 116 14.90 5.33 5.68
N LYS A 117 14.40 5.97 4.61
CA LYS A 117 14.40 7.43 4.42
C LYS A 117 12.98 7.97 4.18
N VAL A 118 11.97 7.39 4.83
CA VAL A 118 10.60 7.93 4.79
C VAL A 118 10.64 9.35 5.35
N GLY A 119 10.36 10.34 4.49
CA GLY A 119 10.47 11.76 4.86
C GLY A 119 9.50 12.12 5.98
N GLU A 120 9.96 12.94 6.93
CA GLU A 120 9.15 13.50 8.02
C GLU A 120 8.39 14.77 7.60
N GLY A 121 8.28 15.00 6.28
CA GLY A 121 7.74 16.23 5.72
C GLY A 121 6.21 16.28 5.77
N VAL A 122 5.68 17.48 6.01
CA VAL A 122 4.26 17.79 5.86
C VAL A 122 3.97 18.26 4.44
N VAL A 123 2.98 17.66 3.78
CA VAL A 123 2.54 18.04 2.43
C VAL A 123 1.54 19.19 2.53
N GLN A 124 1.97 20.39 2.11
CA GLN A 124 1.16 21.61 2.13
C GLN A 124 0.25 21.76 0.88
N LEU A 125 0.51 20.98 -0.17
CA LEU A 125 -0.32 20.99 -1.38
C LEU A 125 -1.74 20.48 -1.08
N PRO A 126 -2.76 20.90 -1.84
CA PRO A 126 -4.06 20.23 -1.84
C PRO A 126 -3.88 18.74 -2.02
N ALA A 127 -4.41 17.97 -1.08
CA ALA A 127 -4.31 16.52 -1.06
C ALA A 127 -5.71 15.90 -1.00
N GLY A 128 -5.84 14.72 -1.59
CA GLY A 128 -7.01 13.88 -1.42
C GLY A 128 -6.62 12.44 -1.11
N ALA A 129 -7.48 11.74 -0.39
CA ALA A 129 -7.27 10.32 -0.13
C ALA A 129 -8.55 9.51 -0.27
N SER A 130 -8.39 8.27 -0.74
CA SER A 130 -9.43 7.25 -0.83
C SER A 130 -9.02 6.09 0.06
N ALA A 131 -9.78 5.87 1.14
CA ALA A 131 -9.47 4.89 2.17
C ALA A 131 -10.19 3.57 1.88
N PHE A 132 -9.44 2.62 1.32
CA PHE A 132 -9.93 1.28 1.04
C PHE A 132 -9.91 0.40 2.30
N PRO A 133 -10.96 -0.38 2.58
CA PRO A 133 -11.16 -1.01 3.89
C PRO A 133 -10.15 -2.13 4.18
N ARG A 134 -9.56 -2.74 3.14
CA ARG A 134 -8.58 -3.83 3.27
C ARG A 134 -7.15 -3.41 2.97
N GLU A 135 -6.89 -2.11 2.87
CA GLU A 135 -5.52 -1.57 2.83
C GLU A 135 -4.68 -2.10 4.00
N VAL A 136 -3.39 -2.30 3.79
CA VAL A 136 -2.44 -2.95 4.71
C VAL A 136 -2.46 -2.27 6.07
N ILE A 137 -2.39 -0.93 6.07
CA ILE A 137 -2.46 -0.10 7.26
C ILE A 137 -3.52 0.99 6.99
N PRO A 138 -4.79 0.75 7.33
CA PRO A 138 -5.87 1.70 7.12
C PRO A 138 -5.76 2.81 8.17
N ALA A 139 -4.95 3.84 7.87
CA ALA A 139 -4.76 4.97 8.77
C ALA A 139 -6.08 5.76 8.89
N PRO A 140 -6.56 6.07 10.11
CA PRO A 140 -7.67 6.97 10.31
C PRO A 140 -7.38 8.34 9.68
N ARG A 141 -8.42 9.02 9.19
CA ARG A 141 -8.33 10.35 8.59
C ARG A 141 -7.49 11.33 9.40
N ALA A 142 -7.71 11.36 10.72
CA ALA A 142 -7.00 12.25 11.64
C ALA A 142 -5.47 12.02 11.63
N TRP A 143 -4.99 10.81 11.36
CA TRP A 143 -3.57 10.53 11.25
C TRP A 143 -3.00 11.05 9.93
N ALA A 144 -3.75 10.89 8.83
CA ALA A 144 -3.36 11.37 7.51
C ALA A 144 -3.33 12.92 7.46
N GLU A 145 -4.28 13.60 8.10
CA GLU A 145 -4.36 15.07 8.16
C GLU A 145 -3.14 15.72 8.83
N ARG A 146 -2.43 15.00 9.70
CA ARG A 146 -1.17 15.50 10.32
C ARG A 146 -0.04 15.63 9.28
N GLY A 147 0.02 14.70 8.34
CA GLY A 147 0.99 14.74 7.23
C GLY A 147 0.49 15.53 6.03
N MET A 148 -0.83 15.70 5.89
CA MET A 148 -1.49 16.38 4.78
C MET A 148 -2.57 17.35 5.33
N PRO A 149 -2.19 18.49 5.94
CA PRO A 149 -3.15 19.42 6.58
C PRO A 149 -4.13 20.06 5.60
N ASN A 150 -3.82 20.08 4.30
CA ASN A 150 -4.70 20.58 3.25
C ASN A 150 -5.43 19.43 2.52
N LEU A 151 -6.06 18.54 3.31
CA LEU A 151 -6.82 17.40 2.79
C LEU A 151 -8.22 17.84 2.34
N VAL A 152 -8.37 18.11 1.04
CA VAL A 152 -9.61 18.63 0.43
C VAL A 152 -10.60 17.53 0.05
N TYR A 153 -10.14 16.28 0.03
CA TYR A 153 -10.95 15.11 -0.30
C TYR A 153 -10.58 13.92 0.59
N TRP A 154 -11.59 13.30 1.18
CA TRP A 154 -11.48 12.04 1.90
C TRP A 154 -12.74 11.24 1.64
N ASN A 155 -12.60 9.96 1.33
CA ASN A 155 -13.72 9.04 1.22
C ASN A 155 -13.33 7.68 1.80
N ASP A 156 -14.17 7.12 2.65
CA ASP A 156 -14.05 5.75 3.16
C ASP A 156 -14.88 4.84 2.26
N LEU A 157 -14.25 3.81 1.67
CA LEU A 157 -14.88 2.92 0.70
C LEU A 157 -15.35 1.62 1.35
N ASP A 158 -16.35 1.00 0.73
CA ASP A 158 -16.95 -0.25 1.24
C ASP A 158 -16.22 -1.51 0.76
N LYS A 159 -15.38 -1.41 -0.29
CA LYS A 159 -14.72 -2.55 -0.92
C LYS A 159 -13.35 -2.19 -1.49
N GLY A 160 -12.42 -3.14 -1.46
CA GLY A 160 -11.11 -3.09 -2.09
C GLY A 160 -9.97 -3.07 -1.07
N GLY A 161 -8.80 -3.54 -1.52
CA GLY A 161 -7.58 -3.60 -0.73
C GLY A 161 -6.50 -2.65 -1.20
N HIS A 162 -5.26 -3.09 -1.04
CA HIS A 162 -4.06 -2.30 -1.35
C HIS A 162 -3.93 -1.96 -2.83
N PHE A 163 -4.39 -2.85 -3.72
CA PHE A 163 -4.27 -2.68 -5.15
C PHE A 163 -5.52 -2.02 -5.72
N ALA A 164 -5.93 -0.87 -5.15
CA ALA A 164 -7.19 -0.16 -5.42
C ALA A 164 -7.56 -0.07 -6.91
N ALA A 165 -6.63 0.40 -7.75
CA ALA A 165 -6.86 0.54 -9.19
C ALA A 165 -7.00 -0.81 -9.94
N TRP A 166 -6.44 -1.87 -9.38
CA TRP A 166 -6.47 -3.21 -9.96
C TRP A 166 -7.71 -3.99 -9.53
N GLU A 167 -8.10 -3.84 -8.26
CA GLU A 167 -9.25 -4.52 -7.66
C GLU A 167 -10.58 -3.82 -7.99
N GLN A 168 -10.60 -2.48 -7.96
CA GLN A 168 -11.81 -1.66 -8.13
C GLN A 168 -11.57 -0.51 -9.14
N PRO A 169 -11.27 -0.81 -10.42
CA PRO A 169 -10.82 0.21 -11.38
C PRO A 169 -11.84 1.34 -11.60
N GLU A 170 -13.13 1.04 -11.68
CA GLU A 170 -14.18 2.04 -11.88
C GLU A 170 -14.34 2.95 -10.66
N VAL A 171 -14.31 2.36 -9.46
CA VAL A 171 -14.37 3.10 -8.19
C VAL A 171 -13.15 4.01 -8.08
N PHE A 172 -11.95 3.47 -8.26
CA PHE A 172 -10.71 4.25 -8.21
C PHE A 172 -10.71 5.41 -9.21
N ALA A 173 -11.20 5.19 -10.43
CA ALA A 173 -11.33 6.26 -11.42
C ALA A 173 -12.36 7.33 -11.03
N ALA A 174 -13.48 6.95 -10.40
CA ALA A 174 -14.48 7.89 -9.88
C ALA A 174 -13.91 8.75 -8.75
N GLU A 175 -13.18 8.13 -7.82
CA GLU A 175 -12.50 8.79 -6.71
C GLU A 175 -11.50 9.85 -7.19
N LEU A 176 -10.65 9.51 -8.18
CA LEU A 176 -9.71 10.46 -8.78
C LEU A 176 -10.45 11.67 -9.38
N ARG A 177 -11.53 11.46 -10.13
CA ARG A 177 -12.33 12.55 -10.71
C ARG A 177 -12.95 13.43 -9.64
N ALA A 178 -13.52 12.84 -8.60
CA ALA A 178 -14.14 13.56 -7.49
C ALA A 178 -13.11 14.38 -6.69
N CYS A 179 -11.94 13.81 -6.43
CA CYS A 179 -10.83 14.46 -5.77
C CYS A 179 -10.31 15.66 -6.56
N PHE A 180 -9.87 15.44 -7.80
CA PHE A 180 -9.26 16.51 -8.61
C PHE A 180 -10.28 17.56 -9.06
N GLY A 181 -11.57 17.22 -9.16
CA GLY A 181 -12.64 18.19 -9.38
C GLY A 181 -12.78 19.23 -8.25
N LYS A 182 -12.26 18.95 -7.05
CA LYS A 182 -12.22 19.90 -5.91
C LYS A 182 -10.93 20.72 -5.83
N MET A 183 -9.93 20.40 -6.66
CA MET A 183 -8.61 21.05 -6.67
C MET A 183 -8.47 22.10 -7.79
N LEU A 184 -9.57 22.43 -8.47
CA LEU A 184 -9.65 23.45 -9.52
C LEU A 184 -9.78 24.86 -8.96
#